data_AF-A0A7S1ICS2-F1
#
_entry.id   AF-A0A7S1ICS2-F1
#
_cell.length_a   1.000
_cell.length_b   1.000
_cell.length_c   1.000
_cell.angle_alpha   90.00
_cell.angle_beta   90.00
_cell.angle_gamma   90.00
#
_symmetry.space_group_name_H-M   'P 1'
#
loop_
_entity.id
_entity.type
_entity.pdbx_description
1 polymer ?
#
loop_
_entity_poly.entity_id
_entity_poly.type
_entity_poly.pdbx_seq_one_letter_code
_entity_poly.pdbx_strand_id
1 'polypeptide(L)'
;FFFASPMGPGLVWLWIAIGLWGWVQTVPLNMVQLLGTHNSFKLADAQSPAYFDYAFPSLEVQADTYAVRWFELDMHYNSSVSSQDSARFAVYHIKQFDPKTSCRSLTECLRPLQRWSSAHPDHTPLFVYLDRIPSLNDTQMADLGLEITQLWDASQLYRPSQLRGSYGTINAALQAGSWPDLDALKGKTFFISAPVAPNPDLFFFKQNAGESIHAEQLVVEVPASQPVPTEPFVGAQPPYLIR
;
A
#
# COMPACT_ATOMS: atom_id res chain seq x y z
N PHE A 1 31.05 34.21 10.68
CA PHE A 1 31.68 35.10 11.67
C PHE A 1 33.06 34.56 11.97
N PHE A 2 34.12 35.29 11.58
CA PHE A 2 35.50 34.93 11.88
C PHE A 2 35.90 35.62 13.19
N PHE A 3 36.30 34.85 14.19
CA PHE A 3 37.11 35.35 15.29
C PHE A 3 38.53 34.83 15.10
N ALA A 4 39.48 35.74 14.91
CA ALA A 4 40.90 35.45 14.98
C ALA A 4 41.49 36.29 16.12
N SER A 5 42.12 35.64 17.09
CA SER A 5 43.09 36.25 17.99
C SER A 5 44.48 35.72 17.63
N PRO A 6 45.55 36.54 17.65
CA PRO A 6 46.87 36.11 17.21
C PRO A 6 47.81 35.88 18.40
N MET A 7 48.18 34.63 18.73
CA MET A 7 49.42 34.34 19.47
C MET A 7 49.90 32.90 19.18
N GLY A 8 51.14 32.76 18.69
CA GLY A 8 51.96 31.53 18.81
C GLY A 8 52.29 30.79 17.50
N PRO A 9 53.56 30.42 17.25
CA PRO A 9 53.98 29.80 16.00
C PRO A 9 53.68 28.30 15.97
N GLY A 10 53.09 27.85 14.86
CA GLY A 10 53.47 26.59 14.23
C GLY A 10 52.82 25.32 14.78
N LEU A 11 51.52 25.15 14.53
CA LEU A 11 50.91 23.89 14.05
C LEU A 11 49.46 24.21 13.69
N VAL A 12 49.24 24.67 12.45
CA VAL A 12 47.90 24.84 11.90
C VAL A 12 47.39 23.44 11.56
N TRP A 13 46.57 22.88 12.46
CA TRP A 13 45.74 21.74 12.14
C TRP A 13 44.70 22.19 11.12
N LEU A 14 45.02 22.04 9.84
CA LEU A 14 44.07 22.19 8.76
C LEU A 14 43.13 21.00 8.82
N TRP A 15 42.08 21.10 9.64
CA TRP A 15 40.93 20.21 9.52
C TRP A 15 40.28 20.51 8.17
N ILE A 16 40.64 19.74 7.14
CA ILE A 16 39.81 19.63 5.95
C ILE A 16 38.55 18.92 6.41
N ALA A 17 37.56 19.69 6.86
CA ALA A 17 36.19 19.24 6.85
C ALA A 17 35.83 19.04 5.38
N ILE A 18 36.08 17.85 4.86
CA ILE A 18 35.39 17.37 3.66
C ILE A 18 33.95 17.29 4.12
N GLY A 19 33.21 18.36 3.83
CA GLY A 19 31.77 18.39 3.97
C GLY A 19 31.20 17.36 3.01
N LEU A 20 31.13 16.10 3.44
CA LEU A 20 30.19 15.12 2.94
C LEU A 20 28.80 15.51 3.44
N TRP A 21 28.40 16.78 3.26
CA TRP A 21 27.00 17.17 3.25
C TRP A 21 26.48 16.81 1.86
N GLY A 22 26.54 15.51 1.54
CA GLY A 22 25.70 14.97 0.49
C GLY A 22 24.29 15.18 0.99
N TRP A 23 23.56 16.11 0.37
CA TRP A 23 22.13 16.21 0.56
C TRP A 23 21.59 14.83 0.18
N VAL A 24 21.22 14.02 1.18
CA VAL A 24 20.37 12.86 0.92
C VAL A 24 19.06 13.48 0.49
N GLN A 25 18.86 13.61 -0.82
CA GLN A 25 17.55 13.93 -1.36
C GLN A 25 16.67 12.73 -1.03
N THR A 26 15.84 12.87 0.00
CA THR A 26 14.77 11.94 0.25
C THR A 26 13.69 12.14 -0.82
N VAL A 27 13.14 11.04 -1.32
CA VAL A 27 12.03 11.10 -2.27
C VAL A 27 10.73 11.02 -1.47
N PRO A 28 9.89 12.06 -1.46
CA PRO A 28 8.62 12.00 -0.76
C PRO A 28 7.65 11.06 -1.48
N LEU A 29 6.77 10.41 -0.74
CA LEU A 29 5.88 9.36 -1.27
C LEU A 29 5.03 9.82 -2.47
N ASN A 30 4.58 11.07 -2.51
CA ASN A 30 3.78 11.59 -3.63
C ASN A 30 4.56 11.85 -4.93
N MET A 31 5.86 11.55 -4.94
CA MET A 31 6.73 11.72 -6.11
C MET A 31 7.17 10.37 -6.70
N VAL A 32 6.71 9.24 -6.15
CA VAL A 32 7.06 7.91 -6.65
C VAL A 32 5.98 7.34 -7.56
N GLN A 33 6.38 6.42 -8.44
CA GLN A 33 5.46 5.56 -9.17
C GLN A 33 5.67 4.12 -8.74
N LEU A 34 4.58 3.38 -8.56
CA LEU A 34 4.59 2.00 -8.08
C LEU A 34 3.85 1.09 -9.06
N LEU A 35 4.29 -0.15 -9.17
CA LEU A 35 3.60 -1.16 -9.95
C LEU A 35 2.45 -1.77 -9.15
N GLY A 36 1.26 -1.84 -9.74
CA GLY A 36 0.06 -2.42 -9.15
C GLY A 36 -0.59 -3.49 -10.01
N THR A 37 -1.36 -4.38 -9.37
CA THR A 37 -2.21 -5.37 -10.03
C THR A 37 -3.67 -5.18 -9.61
N HIS A 38 -4.60 -5.38 -10.55
CA HIS A 38 -6.03 -5.27 -10.34
C HIS A 38 -6.59 -6.67 -10.07
N ASN A 39 -7.41 -6.85 -9.04
CA ASN A 39 -7.84 -8.17 -8.56
C ASN A 39 -6.66 -9.12 -8.31
N SER A 40 -5.69 -8.70 -7.50
CA SER A 40 -4.40 -9.39 -7.29
C SER A 40 -4.53 -10.85 -6.82
N PHE A 41 -5.69 -11.21 -6.25
CA PHE A 41 -6.00 -12.55 -5.75
C PHE A 41 -6.46 -13.54 -6.84
N LYS A 42 -6.77 -13.06 -8.05
CA LYS A 42 -7.55 -13.81 -9.05
C LYS A 42 -6.81 -14.97 -9.68
N LEU A 43 -7.55 -16.06 -9.91
CA LEU A 43 -7.10 -17.22 -10.68
C LEU A 43 -7.90 -17.34 -11.98
N ALA A 44 -7.29 -17.99 -12.98
CA ALA A 44 -7.90 -18.26 -14.26
C ALA A 44 -9.12 -19.19 -14.11
N ASP A 45 -10.18 -18.88 -14.85
CA ASP A 45 -11.41 -19.65 -14.87
C ASP A 45 -11.99 -19.73 -16.28
N ALA A 46 -11.71 -20.84 -16.97
CA ALA A 46 -12.22 -21.11 -18.30
C ALA A 46 -13.78 -21.20 -18.37
N GLN A 47 -14.47 -21.21 -17.23
CA GLN A 47 -15.93 -21.12 -17.17
C GLN A 47 -16.45 -19.67 -17.13
N SER A 48 -15.59 -18.72 -16.76
CA SER A 48 -15.89 -17.29 -16.77
C SER A 48 -15.86 -16.73 -18.20
N PRO A 49 -16.48 -15.57 -18.45
CA PRO A 49 -16.25 -14.81 -19.69
C PRO A 49 -14.75 -14.68 -19.99
N ALA A 50 -14.36 -14.77 -21.26
CA ALA A 50 -12.94 -14.83 -21.65
C ALA A 50 -12.06 -13.68 -21.11
N TYR A 51 -12.63 -12.48 -20.92
CA TYR A 51 -11.91 -11.34 -20.33
C TYR A 51 -11.63 -11.49 -18.83
N PHE A 52 -12.29 -12.43 -18.16
CA PHE A 52 -12.03 -12.89 -16.81
C PHE A 52 -11.22 -14.19 -16.77
N ASP A 53 -10.77 -14.75 -17.88
CA ASP A 53 -9.92 -15.95 -17.85
C ASP A 53 -8.43 -15.58 -17.77
N TYR A 54 -8.01 -15.09 -16.60
CA TYR A 54 -6.61 -14.74 -16.31
C TYR A 54 -6.26 -15.00 -14.86
N ALA A 55 -4.97 -15.18 -14.57
CA ALA A 55 -4.46 -15.41 -13.23
C ALA A 55 -3.31 -14.49 -12.88
N PHE A 56 -3.20 -14.17 -11.60
CA PHE A 56 -1.96 -13.70 -10.99
C PHE A 56 -1.31 -14.82 -10.17
N PRO A 57 0.04 -14.81 -10.02
CA PRO A 57 0.68 -15.65 -9.01
C PRO A 57 0.31 -15.15 -7.60
N SER A 58 0.74 -15.85 -6.54
CA SER A 58 0.45 -15.42 -5.16
C SER A 58 0.93 -13.99 -4.90
N LEU A 59 0.32 -13.30 -3.92
CA LEU A 59 0.70 -11.92 -3.59
C LEU A 59 2.18 -11.79 -3.21
N GLU A 60 2.74 -12.80 -2.54
CA GLU A 60 4.17 -12.89 -2.24
C GLU A 60 5.02 -12.92 -3.52
N VAL A 61 4.67 -13.76 -4.50
CA VAL A 61 5.40 -13.83 -5.78
C VAL A 61 5.26 -12.52 -6.57
N GLN A 62 4.08 -11.89 -6.55
CA GLN A 62 3.88 -10.55 -7.11
C GLN A 62 4.82 -9.52 -6.47
N ALA A 63 4.95 -9.53 -5.14
CA ALA A 63 5.84 -8.62 -4.40
C ALA A 63 7.32 -8.90 -4.68
N ASP A 64 7.71 -10.17 -4.65
CA ASP A 64 9.09 -10.62 -4.73
C ASP A 64 9.65 -10.57 -6.15
N THR A 65 8.98 -11.25 -7.08
CA THR A 65 9.49 -11.49 -8.43
C THR A 65 9.13 -10.35 -9.37
N TYR A 66 7.96 -9.75 -9.21
CA TYR A 66 7.44 -8.71 -10.12
C TYR A 66 7.54 -7.29 -9.56
N ALA A 67 8.08 -7.14 -8.34
CA ALA A 67 8.19 -5.85 -7.66
C ALA A 67 6.85 -5.08 -7.55
N VAL A 68 5.72 -5.80 -7.53
CA VAL A 68 4.41 -5.20 -7.28
C VAL A 68 4.39 -4.61 -5.87
N ARG A 69 3.88 -3.39 -5.74
CA ARG A 69 3.71 -2.69 -4.46
C ARG A 69 2.29 -2.27 -4.20
N TRP A 70 1.38 -2.42 -5.15
CA TRP A 70 -0.04 -2.19 -4.96
C TRP A 70 -0.86 -3.44 -5.30
N PHE A 71 -1.65 -3.88 -4.33
CA PHE A 71 -2.45 -5.10 -4.40
C PHE A 71 -3.91 -4.77 -4.14
N GLU A 72 -4.79 -5.22 -5.01
CA GLU A 72 -6.23 -5.02 -4.90
C GLU A 72 -6.93 -6.32 -4.48
N LEU A 73 -7.74 -6.23 -3.42
CA LEU A 73 -8.53 -7.31 -2.86
C LEU A 73 -10.01 -6.92 -2.83
N ASP A 74 -10.85 -7.68 -3.55
CA ASP A 74 -12.29 -7.49 -3.58
C ASP A 74 -12.92 -8.14 -2.35
N MET A 75 -13.45 -7.31 -1.46
CA MET A 75 -13.92 -7.72 -0.15
C MET A 75 -15.40 -8.06 -0.15
N HIS A 76 -15.76 -9.19 0.45
CA HIS A 76 -17.14 -9.61 0.66
C HIS A 76 -17.38 -9.95 2.12
N TYR A 77 -18.34 -9.26 2.75
CA TYR A 77 -18.69 -9.50 4.15
C TYR A 77 -19.78 -10.56 4.29
N ASN A 78 -19.53 -11.57 5.13
CA ASN A 78 -20.49 -12.62 5.45
C ASN A 78 -20.99 -12.47 6.89
N SER A 79 -22.20 -11.92 7.05
CA SER A 79 -22.84 -11.76 8.37
C SER A 79 -23.34 -13.06 8.98
N SER A 80 -23.37 -14.16 8.22
CA SER A 80 -23.92 -15.45 8.66
C SER A 80 -22.91 -16.31 9.42
N VAL A 81 -21.64 -15.92 9.45
CA VAL A 81 -20.58 -16.60 10.20
C VAL A 81 -20.15 -15.78 11.43
N SER A 82 -19.56 -16.46 12.43
CA SER A 82 -19.11 -15.79 13.66
C SER A 82 -18.03 -14.73 13.40
N SER A 83 -17.83 -13.80 14.35
CA SER A 83 -16.76 -12.77 14.24
C SER A 83 -15.37 -13.33 14.30
N GLN A 84 -15.21 -14.55 14.81
CA GLN A 84 -13.95 -15.27 14.85
C GLN A 84 -13.69 -16.12 13.60
N ASP A 85 -14.65 -16.20 12.66
CA ASP A 85 -14.49 -16.98 11.44
C ASP A 85 -13.80 -16.14 10.37
N SER A 86 -12.64 -16.59 9.87
CA SER A 86 -11.91 -15.94 8.77
C SER A 86 -12.76 -15.79 7.49
N ALA A 87 -13.80 -16.61 7.29
CA ALA A 87 -14.72 -16.47 6.17
C ALA A 87 -15.64 -15.24 6.28
N ARG A 88 -15.58 -14.47 7.38
CA ARG A 88 -16.31 -13.22 7.58
C ARG A 88 -15.93 -12.16 6.55
N PHE A 89 -14.66 -12.11 6.16
CA PHE A 89 -14.13 -11.22 5.14
C PHE A 89 -13.56 -12.08 4.00
N ALA A 90 -14.46 -12.52 3.12
CA ALA A 90 -14.11 -13.34 1.97
C ALA A 90 -13.54 -12.50 0.83
N VAL A 91 -12.66 -13.09 0.02
CA VAL A 91 -12.03 -12.42 -1.12
C VAL A 91 -12.32 -13.19 -2.40
N TYR A 92 -12.99 -12.55 -3.35
CA TYR A 92 -13.24 -13.06 -4.71
C TYR A 92 -13.80 -11.92 -5.58
N HIS A 93 -13.75 -12.05 -6.91
CA HIS A 93 -14.21 -10.99 -7.80
C HIS A 93 -15.74 -10.95 -7.90
N ILE A 94 -16.36 -11.95 -8.55
CA ILE A 94 -17.82 -12.02 -8.71
C ILE A 94 -18.29 -13.44 -8.44
N LYS A 95 -19.08 -13.64 -7.38
CA LYS A 95 -19.50 -14.97 -6.92
C LYS A 95 -20.12 -15.85 -8.02
N GLN A 96 -20.90 -15.25 -8.92
CA GLN A 96 -21.65 -15.97 -9.95
C GLN A 96 -20.84 -16.25 -11.22
N PHE A 97 -19.86 -15.39 -11.56
CA PHE A 97 -19.25 -15.38 -12.89
C PHE A 97 -17.72 -15.35 -12.89
N ASP A 98 -17.09 -15.13 -11.74
CA ASP A 98 -15.64 -15.09 -11.58
C ASP A 98 -15.24 -15.32 -10.10
N PRO A 99 -15.55 -16.51 -9.52
CA PRO A 99 -15.37 -16.75 -8.08
C PRO A 99 -13.97 -17.22 -7.71
N LYS A 100 -13.13 -17.58 -8.69
CA LYS A 100 -11.84 -18.23 -8.40
C LYS A 100 -10.83 -17.24 -7.83
N THR A 101 -10.31 -17.62 -6.68
CA THR A 101 -9.35 -16.84 -5.89
C THR A 101 -8.24 -17.75 -5.39
N SER A 102 -7.04 -17.19 -5.25
CA SER A 102 -5.88 -17.84 -4.64
C SER A 102 -5.97 -17.87 -3.10
N CYS A 103 -6.90 -17.13 -2.51
CA CYS A 103 -7.11 -17.02 -1.07
C CYS A 103 -8.58 -16.72 -0.76
N ARG A 104 -9.19 -17.47 0.16
CA ARG A 104 -10.66 -17.41 0.38
C ARG A 104 -11.06 -16.40 1.45
N SER A 105 -10.12 -15.97 2.28
CA SER A 105 -10.30 -14.97 3.33
C SER A 105 -9.22 -13.89 3.26
N LEU A 106 -9.49 -12.73 3.85
CA LEU A 106 -8.51 -11.64 3.99
C LEU A 106 -7.23 -12.14 4.65
N THR A 107 -7.34 -12.83 5.78
CA THR A 107 -6.20 -13.45 6.47
C THR A 107 -5.39 -14.37 5.56
N GLU A 108 -6.04 -15.21 4.75
CA GLU A 108 -5.35 -16.09 3.81
C GLU A 108 -4.60 -15.31 2.73
N CYS A 109 -5.18 -14.22 2.22
CA CYS A 109 -4.54 -13.37 1.21
C CYS A 109 -3.33 -12.63 1.79
N LEU A 110 -3.47 -12.08 2.99
CA LEU A 110 -2.46 -11.23 3.61
C LEU A 110 -1.29 -12.01 4.21
N ARG A 111 -1.48 -13.26 4.62
CA ARG A 111 -0.45 -14.01 5.35
C ARG A 111 0.84 -14.25 4.53
N PRO A 112 0.80 -14.66 3.26
CA PRO A 112 2.00 -14.76 2.43
C PRO A 112 2.71 -13.40 2.28
N LEU A 113 1.94 -12.34 2.03
CA LEU A 113 2.48 -10.99 1.87
C LEU A 113 3.12 -10.46 3.17
N GLN A 114 2.53 -10.76 4.33
CA GLN A 114 3.06 -10.42 5.64
C GLN A 114 4.38 -11.14 5.92
N ARG A 115 4.46 -12.44 5.62
CA ARG A 115 5.70 -13.22 5.76
C ARG A 115 6.81 -12.68 4.87
N TRP A 116 6.48 -12.36 3.62
CA TRP A 116 7.40 -11.73 2.69
C TRP A 116 7.90 -10.38 3.22
N SER A 117 7.00 -9.54 3.75
CA SER A 117 7.34 -8.26 4.36
C SER A 117 8.31 -8.43 5.53
N SER A 118 8.05 -9.39 6.43
CA SER A 118 8.95 -9.68 7.57
C SER A 118 10.33 -10.18 7.14
N ALA A 119 10.43 -10.89 6.01
CA ALA A 119 11.69 -11.35 5.45
C ALA A 119 12.48 -10.24 4.72
N HIS A 120 11.82 -9.12 4.37
CA HIS A 120 12.39 -8.02 3.60
C HIS A 120 12.18 -6.66 4.31
N PRO A 121 12.73 -6.44 5.52
CA PRO A 121 12.42 -5.25 6.33
C PRO A 121 12.74 -3.90 5.64
N ASP A 122 13.58 -3.89 4.61
CA ASP A 122 13.94 -2.70 3.83
C ASP A 122 13.13 -2.55 2.52
N HIS A 123 12.08 -3.35 2.30
CA HIS A 123 11.25 -3.25 1.11
C HIS A 123 10.58 -1.87 1.01
N THR A 124 10.40 -1.35 -0.21
CA THR A 124 9.55 -0.17 -0.45
C THR A 124 8.12 -0.43 0.01
N PRO A 125 7.37 0.60 0.43
CA PRO A 125 6.07 0.41 1.05
C PRO A 125 5.10 -0.41 0.19
N LEU A 126 4.34 -1.28 0.85
CA LEU A 126 3.26 -2.05 0.26
C LEU A 126 1.94 -1.31 0.43
N PHE A 127 1.07 -1.40 -0.56
CA PHE A 127 -0.26 -0.82 -0.57
C PHE A 127 -1.26 -1.94 -0.82
N VAL A 128 -2.12 -2.21 0.15
CA VAL A 128 -3.23 -3.14 0.00
C VAL A 128 -4.51 -2.34 -0.10
N TYR A 129 -5.06 -2.27 -1.30
CA TYR A 129 -6.34 -1.67 -1.59
C TYR A 129 -7.44 -2.72 -1.37
N LEU A 130 -8.28 -2.47 -0.37
CA LEU A 130 -9.47 -3.23 -0.06
C LEU A 130 -10.63 -2.63 -0.85
N ASP A 131 -10.94 -3.22 -1.99
CA ASP A 131 -12.03 -2.77 -2.84
C ASP A 131 -13.35 -3.41 -2.43
N ARG A 132 -14.45 -2.79 -2.87
CA ARG A 132 -15.83 -3.27 -2.66
C ARG A 132 -16.18 -3.56 -1.20
N ILE A 133 -15.50 -2.91 -0.23
CA ILE A 133 -15.89 -3.04 1.17
C ILE A 133 -17.38 -2.70 1.27
N PRO A 134 -18.24 -3.64 1.72
CA PRO A 134 -19.66 -3.38 1.84
C PRO A 134 -19.90 -2.27 2.86
N SER A 135 -21.12 -1.73 2.95
CA SER A 135 -21.46 -0.77 3.99
C SER A 135 -21.37 -1.42 5.38
N LEU A 136 -20.18 -1.38 5.98
CA LEU A 136 -19.87 -1.89 7.30
C LEU A 136 -20.21 -0.83 8.35
N ASN A 137 -20.82 -1.28 9.45
CA ASN A 137 -20.97 -0.44 10.64
C ASN A 137 -19.65 -0.36 11.44
N ASP A 138 -19.60 0.49 12.46
CA ASP A 138 -18.39 0.69 13.28
C ASP A 138 -17.83 -0.61 13.87
N THR A 139 -18.69 -1.50 14.35
CA THR A 139 -18.26 -2.80 14.91
C THR A 139 -17.62 -3.67 13.84
N GLN A 140 -18.20 -3.73 12.65
CA GLN A 140 -17.67 -4.53 11.54
C GLN A 140 -16.36 -3.95 10.99
N MET A 141 -16.24 -2.62 10.97
CA MET A 141 -14.97 -1.95 10.64
C MET A 141 -13.90 -2.22 11.69
N ALA A 142 -14.27 -2.29 12.98
CA ALA A 142 -13.36 -2.68 14.04
C ALA A 142 -12.92 -4.15 13.92
N ASP A 143 -13.83 -5.07 13.58
CA ASP A 143 -13.52 -6.48 13.29
C ASP A 143 -12.51 -6.60 12.14
N LEU A 144 -12.71 -5.85 11.04
CA LEU A 144 -11.78 -5.81 9.90
C LEU A 144 -10.38 -5.33 10.33
N GLY A 145 -10.32 -4.25 11.11
CA GLY A 145 -9.07 -3.74 11.66
C GLY A 145 -8.38 -4.73 12.61
N LEU A 146 -9.16 -5.51 13.37
CA LEU A 146 -8.64 -6.55 14.25
C LEU A 146 -8.02 -7.70 13.45
N GLU A 147 -8.65 -8.16 12.38
CA GLU A 147 -8.12 -9.21 11.52
C GLU A 147 -6.74 -8.83 10.93
N ILE A 148 -6.60 -7.57 10.51
CA ILE A 148 -5.32 -7.04 10.01
C ILE A 148 -4.28 -6.98 11.13
N THR A 149 -4.62 -6.39 12.28
CA THR A 149 -3.67 -6.13 13.38
C THR A 149 -3.31 -7.37 14.20
N GLN A 150 -4.09 -8.45 14.12
CA GLN A 150 -3.71 -9.76 14.65
C GLN A 150 -2.67 -10.46 13.76
N LEU A 151 -2.63 -10.13 12.48
CA LEU A 151 -1.70 -10.73 11.51
C LEU A 151 -0.43 -9.90 11.29
N TRP A 152 -0.55 -8.57 11.28
CA TRP A 152 0.54 -7.63 11.01
C TRP A 152 0.97 -6.87 12.26
N ASP A 153 2.27 -6.89 12.54
CA ASP A 153 2.84 -6.14 13.66
C ASP A 153 2.65 -4.64 13.48
N ALA A 154 2.46 -3.93 14.60
CA ALA A 154 2.29 -2.48 14.57
C ALA A 154 3.47 -1.74 13.89
N SER A 155 4.67 -2.32 13.92
CA SER A 155 5.87 -1.81 13.25
C SER A 155 5.85 -2.00 11.73
N GLN A 156 5.08 -2.95 11.19
CA GLN A 156 4.94 -3.17 9.75
C GLN A 156 3.84 -2.32 9.12
N LEU A 157 3.06 -1.58 9.93
CA LEU A 157 1.93 -0.80 9.46
C LEU A 157 2.25 0.70 9.45
N TYR A 158 1.82 1.39 8.39
CA TYR A 158 1.77 2.85 8.37
C TYR A 158 0.32 3.33 8.53
N ARG A 159 0.08 4.08 9.60
CA ARG A 159 -1.25 4.44 10.08
C ARG A 159 -1.67 5.84 9.62
N PRO A 160 -2.97 6.10 9.40
CA PRO A 160 -3.46 7.44 9.05
C PRO A 160 -3.05 8.52 10.06
N SER A 161 -2.97 8.18 11.35
CA SER A 161 -2.49 9.09 12.40
C SER A 161 -1.02 9.49 12.22
N GLN A 162 -0.18 8.63 11.64
CA GLN A 162 1.21 8.95 11.33
C GLN A 162 1.30 9.91 10.15
N LEU A 163 0.45 9.74 9.13
CA LEU A 163 0.35 10.68 8.01
C LEU A 163 -0.16 12.06 8.44
N ARG A 164 -1.17 12.06 9.34
CA ARG A 164 -1.72 13.29 9.91
C ARG A 164 -0.69 14.05 10.74
N GLY A 165 0.15 13.34 11.49
CA GLY A 165 1.09 13.95 12.43
C GLY A 165 0.39 14.88 13.43
N SER A 166 0.87 16.11 13.54
CA SER A 166 0.31 17.14 14.42
C SER A 166 -0.82 17.96 13.79
N TYR A 167 -1.14 17.74 12.51
CA TYR A 167 -2.18 18.50 11.83
C TYR A 167 -3.59 18.09 12.29
N GLY A 168 -4.55 19.02 12.13
CA GLY A 168 -5.95 18.75 12.47
C GLY A 168 -6.61 17.70 11.59
N THR A 169 -6.17 17.56 10.34
CA THR A 169 -6.65 16.56 9.38
C THR A 169 -5.50 16.05 8.51
N ILE A 170 -5.67 14.88 7.89
CA ILE A 170 -4.72 14.36 6.89
C ILE A 170 -4.61 15.33 5.71
N ASN A 171 -5.74 15.86 5.22
CA ASN A 171 -5.73 16.82 4.11
C ASN A 171 -4.87 18.06 4.43
N ALA A 172 -4.97 18.60 5.64
CA ALA A 172 -4.13 19.71 6.08
C ALA A 172 -2.63 19.35 6.09
N ALA A 173 -2.26 18.12 6.50
CA ALA A 173 -0.89 17.64 6.44
C ALA A 173 -0.38 17.54 4.99
N LEU A 174 -1.18 16.95 4.09
CA LEU A 174 -0.82 16.77 2.68
C LEU A 174 -0.71 18.12 1.94
N GLN A 175 -1.63 19.07 2.18
CA GLN A 175 -1.58 20.42 1.62
C GLN A 175 -0.38 21.22 2.13
N ALA A 176 0.07 20.95 3.36
CA ALA A 176 1.29 21.53 3.91
C ALA A 176 2.57 20.83 3.40
N GLY A 177 2.46 19.88 2.47
CA GLY A 177 3.60 19.15 1.90
C GLY A 177 4.23 18.14 2.85
N SER A 178 3.54 17.74 3.94
CA SER A 178 4.04 16.80 4.94
C SER A 178 3.93 15.34 4.50
N TRP A 179 4.33 15.04 3.27
CA TRP A 179 4.40 13.67 2.77
C TRP A 179 5.58 12.95 3.43
N PRO A 180 5.40 11.70 3.87
CA PRO A 180 6.50 10.90 4.38
C PRO A 180 7.53 10.60 3.29
N ASP A 181 8.80 10.64 3.66
CA ASP A 181 9.90 10.18 2.81
C ASP A 181 9.82 8.68 2.59
N LEU A 182 10.16 8.22 1.38
CA LEU A 182 10.14 6.79 1.03
C LEU A 182 11.04 5.95 1.94
N ASP A 183 12.19 6.49 2.34
CA ASP A 183 13.11 5.83 3.29
C ASP A 183 12.47 5.61 4.67
N ALA A 184 11.64 6.56 5.13
CA ALA A 184 10.91 6.43 6.39
C ALA A 184 9.77 5.38 6.31
N LEU A 185 9.41 4.95 5.10
CA LEU A 185 8.36 3.98 4.81
C LEU A 185 8.87 2.58 4.50
N LYS A 186 10.18 2.33 4.61
CA LYS A 186 10.76 0.99 4.46
C LYS A 186 10.10 -0.01 5.42
N GLY A 187 9.73 -1.17 4.89
CA GLY A 187 9.07 -2.24 5.63
C GLY A 187 7.63 -1.92 6.06
N LYS A 188 7.04 -0.80 5.58
CA LYS A 188 5.68 -0.41 5.94
C LYS A 188 4.66 -0.89 4.92
N THR A 189 3.46 -1.14 5.42
CA THR A 189 2.29 -1.51 4.65
C THR A 189 1.15 -0.56 4.97
N PHE A 190 0.50 -0.09 3.91
CA PHE A 190 -0.68 0.74 3.92
C PHE A 190 -1.89 -0.12 3.60
N PHE A 191 -2.95 0.02 4.39
CA PHE A 191 -4.27 -0.49 4.04
C PHE A 191 -5.14 0.69 3.63
N ILE A 192 -5.66 0.62 2.41
CA ILE A 192 -6.46 1.67 1.78
C ILE A 192 -7.81 1.05 1.47
N SER A 193 -8.89 1.81 1.63
CA SER A 193 -10.18 1.40 1.10
C SER A 193 -10.88 2.58 0.45
N ALA A 194 -11.82 2.26 -0.44
CA ALA A 194 -12.88 3.18 -0.81
C ALA A 194 -13.71 3.55 0.44
N PRO A 195 -14.47 4.65 0.40
CA PRO A 195 -15.08 5.22 1.59
C PRO A 195 -16.29 4.45 2.08
N VAL A 196 -16.30 4.17 3.37
CA VAL A 196 -17.48 3.75 4.12
C VAL A 196 -17.59 4.61 5.38
N ALA A 197 -18.37 5.70 5.34
CA ALA A 197 -18.89 6.47 6.48
C ALA A 197 -17.85 6.95 7.57
N PRO A 198 -18.22 7.76 8.60
CA PRO A 198 -17.28 8.66 9.25
C PRO A 198 -16.81 8.20 10.64
N ASN A 199 -15.81 7.31 10.71
CA ASN A 199 -15.04 7.12 11.94
C ASN A 199 -13.61 7.64 11.76
N PRO A 200 -13.18 8.69 12.49
CA PRO A 200 -11.86 9.30 12.32
C PRO A 200 -10.68 8.49 12.87
N ASP A 201 -10.95 7.42 13.63
CA ASP A 201 -9.91 6.62 14.30
C ASP A 201 -9.82 5.17 13.77
N LEU A 202 -10.59 4.82 12.74
CA LEU A 202 -10.55 3.50 12.11
C LEU A 202 -9.72 3.52 10.81
N PHE A 203 -8.97 2.43 10.63
CA PHE A 203 -7.84 2.23 9.73
C PHE A 203 -8.11 2.33 8.23
N PHE A 204 -8.64 3.44 7.70
CA PHE A 204 -8.88 3.57 6.26
C PHE A 204 -8.74 5.02 5.80
N PHE A 205 -8.15 5.23 4.62
CA PHE A 205 -8.19 6.53 3.96
C PHE A 205 -9.64 6.88 3.62
N LYS A 206 -10.26 7.73 4.44
CA LYS A 206 -11.63 8.20 4.26
C LYS A 206 -11.72 9.10 3.02
N GLN A 207 -12.37 8.63 1.96
CA GLN A 207 -12.88 9.44 0.85
C GLN A 207 -14.32 9.92 1.18
N ASN A 208 -14.51 10.95 2.01
CA ASN A 208 -15.83 11.57 2.13
C ASN A 208 -15.82 13.01 1.64
N ALA A 209 -16.79 13.27 0.75
CA ALA A 209 -16.97 14.43 -0.09
C ALA A 209 -17.15 15.73 0.72
N GLY A 210 -16.44 16.77 0.28
CA GLY A 210 -16.53 18.11 0.82
C GLY A 210 -15.60 19.10 0.11
N GLU A 211 -14.48 18.63 -0.43
CA GLU A 211 -13.61 19.33 -1.38
C GLU A 211 -12.88 18.24 -2.17
N SER A 212 -13.28 18.08 -3.43
CA SER A 212 -12.91 16.96 -4.29
C SER A 212 -11.40 16.92 -4.56
N ILE A 213 -10.68 15.99 -3.95
CA ILE A 213 -9.53 15.39 -4.60
C ILE A 213 -10.09 14.52 -5.73
N HIS A 214 -10.03 15.07 -6.94
CA HIS A 214 -10.33 14.33 -8.15
C HIS A 214 -9.41 13.10 -8.20
N ALA A 215 -10.00 11.91 -8.23
CA ALA A 215 -9.29 10.65 -8.49
C ALA A 215 -8.80 10.55 -9.95
N GLU A 216 -8.75 11.65 -10.69
CA GLU A 216 -8.34 11.73 -12.10
C GLU A 216 -6.83 11.96 -12.28
N GLN A 217 -5.99 11.84 -11.23
CA GLN A 217 -4.55 12.12 -11.34
C GLN A 217 -3.57 11.09 -10.75
N LEU A 218 -4.01 9.90 -10.32
CA LEU A 218 -3.09 8.86 -9.80
C LEU A 218 -3.04 7.57 -10.64
N VAL A 219 -3.89 7.47 -11.67
CA VAL A 219 -3.79 6.41 -12.69
C VAL A 219 -3.48 7.07 -14.02
N VAL A 220 -2.21 6.97 -14.44
CA VAL A 220 -1.88 7.09 -15.86
C VAL A 220 -1.86 5.67 -16.39
N GLU A 221 -2.86 5.29 -17.19
CA GLU A 221 -2.68 4.18 -18.12
C GLU A 221 -1.46 4.51 -18.97
N VAL A 222 -0.38 3.75 -18.78
CA VAL A 222 0.78 3.86 -19.66
C VAL A 222 0.35 3.25 -21.00
N PRO A 223 0.33 4.00 -22.12
CA PRO A 223 0.10 3.41 -23.43
C PRO A 223 1.18 2.35 -23.67
N ALA A 224 0.74 1.16 -24.09
CA ALA A 224 1.40 -0.16 -24.17
C ALA A 224 2.85 -0.25 -24.76
N SER A 225 3.77 0.62 -24.37
CA SER A 225 5.06 0.84 -25.02
C SER A 225 6.28 0.67 -24.11
N GLN A 226 6.08 0.37 -22.83
CA GLN A 226 7.15 -0.08 -21.93
C GLN A 226 7.04 -1.59 -21.76
N PRO A 227 8.06 -2.40 -22.12
CA PRO A 227 8.01 -3.84 -21.93
C PRO A 227 8.05 -4.17 -20.43
N VAL A 228 6.89 -4.46 -19.87
CA VAL A 228 6.73 -5.13 -18.57
C VAL A 228 7.06 -6.62 -18.79
N PRO A 229 7.74 -7.32 -17.84
CA PRO A 229 7.92 -8.76 -17.94
C PRO A 229 6.56 -9.46 -18.12
N THR A 230 6.35 -10.08 -19.29
CA THR A 230 5.05 -10.66 -19.70
C THR A 230 4.82 -12.09 -19.22
N GLU A 231 5.73 -12.69 -18.44
CA GLU A 231 5.63 -14.09 -18.05
C GLU A 231 5.85 -14.28 -16.54
N PRO A 232 5.03 -15.11 -15.85
CA PRO A 232 3.96 -15.99 -16.31
C PRO A 232 2.58 -15.38 -16.01
N PHE A 233 2.32 -14.17 -16.50
CA PHE A 233 0.98 -13.59 -16.42
C PHE A 233 0.12 -14.23 -17.53
N VAL A 234 -0.37 -15.45 -17.31
CA VAL A 234 -1.24 -16.15 -18.27
C VAL A 234 -2.53 -15.35 -18.46
N GLY A 235 -2.65 -14.69 -19.61
CA GLY A 235 -3.83 -13.91 -20.01
C GLY A 235 -4.08 -12.61 -19.24
N ALA A 236 -3.16 -12.15 -18.38
CA ALA A 236 -3.46 -11.06 -17.44
C ALA A 236 -3.62 -9.70 -18.10
N GLN A 237 -4.46 -8.87 -17.47
CA GLN A 237 -4.35 -7.42 -17.61
C GLN A 237 -2.92 -7.02 -17.20
N PRO A 238 -2.22 -6.20 -18.00
CA PRO A 238 -0.87 -5.79 -17.66
C PRO A 238 -0.90 -5.04 -16.30
N PRO A 239 0.11 -5.23 -15.45
CA PRO A 239 0.21 -4.43 -14.24
C PRO A 239 0.38 -2.96 -14.61
N TYR A 240 -0.14 -2.06 -13.78
CA TYR A 240 -0.25 -0.64 -14.07
C TYR A 240 0.64 0.19 -13.14
N LEU A 241 1.05 1.37 -13.61
CA LEU A 241 1.76 2.33 -12.78
C LEU A 241 0.77 3.19 -12.01
N ILE A 242 0.98 3.26 -10.71
CA ILE A 242 0.23 4.10 -9.78
C ILE A 242 1.14 5.25 -9.39
N ARG A 243 0.64 6.48 -9.54
CA ARG A 243 1.25 7.67 -8.93
C ARG A 243 0.67 7.89 -7.55
#